data_AF-C9MX23-F1
#
_entry.id   AF-C9MX23-F1
#
_cell.length_a   1.000
_cell.length_b   1.000
_cell.length_c   1.000
_cell.angle_alpha   90.00
_cell.angle_beta   90.00
_cell.angle_gamma   90.00
#
_symmetry.space_group_name_H-M   'P 1'
#
loop_
_entity.id
_entity.type
_entity.pdbx_description
1 polymer ?
#
loop_
_entity_poly.entity_id
_entity_poly.type
_entity_poly.pdbx_seq_one_letter_code
_entity_poly.pdbx_strand_id
1 'polypeptide(L)' 'MVKNKDRFFNFDILKCIAISMVLFIHIVASELYNYGKISGNRWMMANIIDSFSRMCVPIFVMVSGFFC' A
#
# COMPACT_ATOMS: atom_id res chain seq x y z
N MET A 1 20.74 20.03 21.11
CA MET A 1 19.77 19.14 21.80
C MET A 1 18.55 18.98 20.89
N VAL A 2 18.10 17.73 20.70
CA VAL A 2 16.81 17.29 20.10
C VAL A 2 16.59 17.61 18.60
N LYS A 3 16.99 16.67 17.73
CA LYS A 3 16.47 16.54 16.35
C LYS A 3 15.91 15.12 16.09
N ASN A 4 15.45 14.45 17.15
CA ASN A 4 14.96 13.07 17.10
C ASN A 4 13.44 13.00 16.86
N LYS A 5 12.65 13.96 17.35
CA LYS A 5 11.17 13.94 17.22
C LYS A 5 10.68 14.00 15.77
N ASP A 6 11.33 14.79 14.91
CA ASP A 6 10.93 14.91 13.51
C ASP A 6 11.12 13.61 12.73
N ARG A 7 12.14 12.82 13.08
CA ARG A 7 12.40 11.51 12.44
C ARG A 7 11.28 10.55 12.77
N PHE A 8 10.89 10.43 14.04
CA PHE A 8 9.77 9.58 14.47
C PHE A 8 8.44 9.98 13.80
N PHE A 9 8.15 11.28 13.72
CA PHE A 9 6.92 11.76 13.06
C PHE A 9 6.85 11.41 11.58
N ASN A 10 7.98 11.51 10.85
CA ASN A 10 8.06 11.07 9.45
C ASN A 10 7.85 9.55 9.31
N PHE A 11 8.37 8.74 10.24
CA PHE A 11 8.18 7.30 10.23
C PHE A 11 6.73 6.88 10.50
N ASP A 12 6.02 7.57 11.40
CA ASP A 12 4.60 7.31 11.67
C ASP A 12 3.72 7.59 10.44
N ILE A 13 4.02 8.66 9.70
CA ILE A 13 3.34 8.97 8.42
C ILE A 13 3.60 7.89 7.38
N LEU A 14 4.86 7.43 7.22
CA LEU A 14 5.18 6.32 6.32
C LEU A 14 4.41 5.05 6.68
N LYS A 15 4.23 4.77 7.97
CA LYS A 15 3.48 3.62 8.46
C LYS A 15 2.00 3.72 8.10
N CYS A 16 1.42 4.90 8.27
CA CYS A 16 0.02 5.17 7.91
C CYS A 16 -0.22 5.00 6.40
N ILE A 17 0.72 5.48 5.58
CA ILE A 17 0.70 5.29 4.12
C ILE A 17 0.83 3.82 3.76
N ALA A 18 1.75 3.07 4.39
CA ALA A 18 1.95 1.66 4.14
C ALA A 18 0.69 0.83 4.47
N ILE A 19 0.06 1.06 5.63
CA ILE A 19 -1.18 0.37 6.01
C ILE A 19 -2.32 0.68 5.03
N SER A 20 -2.42 1.95 4.61
CA SER A 20 -3.43 2.38 3.63
C SER A 20 -3.25 1.66 2.28
N MET A 21 -2.00 1.53 1.80
CA MET A 21 -1.70 0.80 0.57
C MET A 21 -2.04 -0.70 0.67
N VAL A 22 -1.85 -1.36 1.83
CA VAL A 22 -2.25 -2.77 2.03
C VAL A 22 -3.77 -2.96 1.89
N LEU A 23 -4.55 -2.02 2.45
CA LEU A 23 -6.01 -2.02 2.33
C LEU A 23 -6.44 -1.91 0.87
N PHE A 24 -5.78 -1.05 0.09
CA PHE A 24 -6.05 -0.93 -1.34
C PHE A 24 -5.80 -2.24 -2.11
N ILE A 25 -4.75 -3.00 -1.81
CA ILE A 25 -4.52 -4.33 -2.42
C ILE A 25 -5.72 -5.24 -2.19
N HIS A 26 -6.24 -5.31 -0.96
CA HIS A 26 -7.33 -6.22 -0.62
C HIS A 26 -8.64 -5.85 -1.33
N ILE A 27 -8.94 -4.56 -1.41
CA ILE A 27 -10.13 -4.05 -2.09
C ILE A 27 -10.02 -4.31 -3.59
N VAL A 28 -8.86 -4.01 -4.18
CA VAL A 28 -8.61 -4.19 -5.62
C VAL A 28 -8.57 -5.66 -6.00
N ALA A 29 -7.96 -6.53 -5.20
CA ALA A 29 -7.97 -7.98 -5.42
C ALA A 29 -9.39 -8.56 -5.38
N SER A 30 -10.25 -8.05 -4.49
CA SER A 30 -11.67 -8.44 -4.45
C SER A 30 -12.46 -7.95 -5.67
N GLU A 31 -12.18 -6.75 -6.18
CA GLU A 31 -12.80 -6.24 -7.42
C GLU A 31 -12.28 -6.98 -8.67
N LEU A 32 -11.00 -7.36 -8.69
CA LEU A 32 -10.39 -8.15 -9.76
C LEU A 32 -11.02 -9.54 -9.87
N TYR A 33 -11.48 -10.11 -8.76
CA TYR A 33 -12.20 -11.40 -8.73
C TYR A 33 -13.58 -11.34 -9.41
N ASN A 34 -14.18 -10.15 -9.58
CA ASN A 34 -15.38 -9.94 -10.40
C ASN A 34 -15.07 -9.86 -11.92
N TYR A 35 -13.93 -10.42 -12.32
CA TYR A 35 -13.50 -10.54 -13.71
C TYR A 35 -14.62 -11.16 -14.57
N GLY A 36 -15.06 -10.44 -15.60
CA GLY A 36 -16.11 -10.88 -16.52
C GLY A 36 -17.45 -10.12 -16.42
N LYS A 37 -17.68 -9.34 -15.35
CA LYS A 37 -18.86 -8.44 -15.24
C LYS A 37 -18.56 -6.96 -15.54
N ILE A 38 -17.28 -6.61 -15.67
CA ILE A 38 -16.80 -5.22 -15.72
C ILE A 38 -16.12 -4.96 -17.07
N SER A 39 -16.29 -3.75 -17.61
CA SER A 39 -15.64 -3.28 -18.84
C SER A 39 -14.11 -3.43 -18.78
N GLY A 40 -13.49 -3.91 -19.87
CA GLY A 40 -12.05 -4.20 -19.94
C GLY A 40 -11.15 -3.02 -19.56
N ASN A 41 -11.59 -1.78 -19.75
CA ASN A 41 -10.86 -0.59 -19.31
C ASN A 41 -10.74 -0.49 -17.77
N ARG A 42 -11.80 -0.85 -17.05
CA ARG A 42 -11.79 -0.85 -15.57
C ARG A 42 -10.94 -1.98 -15.03
N TRP A 43 -10.92 -3.11 -15.74
CA TRP A 43 -10.02 -4.21 -15.42
C TRP A 43 -8.54 -3.82 -15.58
N MET A 44 -8.18 -3.17 -16.68
CA MET A 44 -6.81 -2.66 -16.90
C MET A 44 -6.39 -1.69 -15.79
N MET A 45 -7.27 -0.74 -15.42
CA MET A 45 -7.04 0.19 -14.31
C MET A 45 -6.83 -0.55 -12.99
N ALA A 46 -7.67 -1.54 -12.67
CA ALA A 46 -7.53 -2.36 -11.46
C ALA A 46 -6.19 -3.11 -11.44
N ASN A 47 -5.76 -3.66 -12.58
CA ASN A 47 -4.51 -4.42 -12.67
C ASN A 47 -3.26 -3.54 -12.52
N ILE A 48 -3.30 -2.30 -13.05
CA ILE A 48 -2.25 -1.30 -12.85
C ILE A 48 -2.16 -0.92 -11.37
N ILE A 49 -3.31 -0.65 -10.73
CA ILE A 49 -3.36 -0.30 -9.31
C ILE A 49 -2.85 -1.47 -8.47
N ASP A 50 -3.29 -2.70 -8.73
CA ASP A 50 -2.83 -3.92 -8.02
C ASP A 50 -1.30 -4.07 -8.09
N SER A 51 -0.73 -3.86 -9.28
CA SER A 51 0.73 -3.95 -9.50
C SER A 51 1.49 -2.88 -8.72
N PHE A 52 1.00 -1.64 -8.69
CA PHE A 52 1.58 -0.57 -7.87
C PHE A 52 1.44 -0.87 -6.36
N SER A 53 0.29 -1.38 -5.96
CA SER A 53 0.03 -1.69 -4.57
C SER A 53 0.88 -2.86 -4.05
N ARG A 54 1.37 -3.79 -4.89
CA ARG A 54 2.31 -4.84 -4.45
C ARG A 54 3.65 -4.32 -3.92
N MET A 55 4.11 -3.14 -4.34
CA MET A 55 5.30 -2.50 -3.78
C MET A 55 5.13 -2.10 -2.30
N CYS A 56 3.90 -2.03 -1.81
CA CYS A 56 3.58 -1.76 -0.41
C CYS A 56 4.16 -2.80 0.56
N VAL A 57 4.16 -4.08 0.20
CA VAL A 57 4.58 -5.17 1.10
C VAL A 57 6.04 -5.02 1.55
N PRO A 58 7.03 -4.86 0.65
CA PRO A 58 8.42 -4.62 1.07
C PRO A 58 8.60 -3.29 1.83
N ILE A 59 7.85 -2.25 1.51
CA ILE A 59 7.87 -0.98 2.24
C ILE A 59 7.35 -1.17 3.67
N PHE A 60 6.25 -1.89 3.84
CA PHE A 60 5.67 -2.22 5.14
C PHE A 60 6.63 -3.07 5.99
N VAL A 61 7.29 -4.05 5.39
CA VAL A 61 8.31 -4.87 6.06
C VAL A 61 9.52 -4.02 6.47
N MET A 62 10.00 -3.12 5.60
CA MET A 62 11.12 -2.23 5.92
C MET A 62 10.78 -1.26 7.07
N VAL A 63 9.57 -0.70 7.09
CA VAL A 63 9.08 0.15 8.20
C VAL A 63 8.90 -0.66 9.48
N SER A 64 8.48 -1.93 9.39
CA SER A 64 8.32 -2.81 10.57
C SER A 64 9.66 -3.28 11.14
N GLY A 65 10.61 -3.62 10.27
CA GLY A 65 11.96 -4.06 10.65
C GLY A 65 12.82 -2.94 11.26
N PHE A 66 12.55 -1.67 10.94
CA PHE A 66 13.19 -0.54 11.63
C PHE A 66 12.89 -0.48 13.13
N PHE A 67 11.81 -1.13 13.60
CA PHE A 67 11.43 -1.20 15.01
C PHE A 67 12.00 -2.43 15.75
N CYS A 68 12.76 -3.31 15.10
CA CYS A 68 13.37 -4.49 15.72
C CYS A 68 14.82 -4.23 16.17
#